data_AF-A0AAW2UR20-F1
#
_entry.id   AF-A0AAW2UR20-F1
#
_cell.length_a   1.000
_cell.length_b   1.000
_cell.length_c   1.000
_cell.angle_alpha   90.00
_cell.angle_beta   90.00
_cell.angle_gamma   90.00
#
_symmetry.space_group_name_H-M   'P 1'
#
loop_
_entity.id
_entity.type
_entity.pdbx_description
1 polymer ?
#
loop_
_entity_poly.entity_id
_entity_poly.type
_entity_poly.pdbx_seq_one_letter_code
_entity_poly.pdbx_strand_id
1 'polypeptide(L)'
;MTGDGVNDAPALKLADIGIAMGIAGTEVAKEASDMVLADDNFSTIVAAVGEGRSIYNNMKAFIRYMISSNIGEVASIFLTAALGIPEGLIPVQLLWVNLVTDGPPATALGFNPPDKDIMKKPPRRSDDSLISPWILFRYMVIGSYVGLATVGIFIIWYTRSSFLGIDLSGDGHSLVTYSQLSNWGQCQTWQNFSVSPFTAGSQTFEFDNPCDYFQIGKIKAMTLSLSVLVAIEMFNSLNALSEDGSLVSMPPWVNPWLLLAMSVSFGLHFLILYVPFLAQIFGIVPLSLNEWLLVLAVAFPVILIDEVLKLIGRSTSGIRTSSARRSSKQKAE
;
A
#
# COMPACT_ATOMS: atom_id res chain seq x y z
N MET A 1 2.94 36.91 -2.43
CA MET A 1 3.27 38.35 -2.25
C MET A 1 4.51 38.43 -1.37
N THR A 2 5.42 39.39 -1.59
CA THR A 2 6.56 39.65 -0.71
C THR A 2 6.44 41.06 -0.14
N GLY A 3 6.73 41.25 1.15
CA GLY A 3 6.65 42.56 1.79
C GLY A 3 7.45 42.65 3.07
N ASP A 4 7.68 43.87 3.54
CA ASP A 4 8.47 44.16 4.75
C ASP A 4 7.77 45.20 5.65
N GLY A 5 6.86 46.00 5.10
CA GLY A 5 6.17 47.06 5.82
C GLY A 5 4.76 46.69 6.32
N VAL A 6 4.26 47.49 7.26
CA VAL A 6 2.86 47.43 7.76
C VAL A 6 1.85 47.63 6.62
N ASN A 7 2.21 48.44 5.62
CA ASN A 7 1.42 48.68 4.42
C ASN A 7 1.26 47.43 3.53
N ASP A 8 2.17 46.46 3.63
CA ASP A 8 2.10 45.22 2.85
C ASP A 8 1.24 44.16 3.53
N ALA A 9 0.92 44.32 4.82
CA ALA A 9 0.17 43.33 5.60
C ALA A 9 -1.17 42.90 4.96
N PRO A 10 -2.01 43.80 4.40
CA PRO A 10 -3.22 43.37 3.69
C PRO A 10 -2.93 42.50 2.47
N ALA A 11 -1.89 42.82 1.70
CA ALA A 11 -1.53 42.07 0.50
C ALA A 11 -0.85 40.74 0.82
N LEU A 12 -0.04 40.69 1.88
CA LEU A 12 0.54 39.46 2.41
C LEU A 12 -0.57 38.50 2.84
N LYS A 13 -1.58 38.99 3.56
CA LYS A 13 -2.69 38.16 4.05
C LYS A 13 -3.65 37.68 2.96
N LEU A 14 -3.80 38.42 1.88
CA LEU A 14 -4.65 38.06 0.74
C LEU A 14 -3.96 37.12 -0.26
N ALA A 15 -2.64 37.01 -0.24
CA ALA A 15 -1.91 36.11 -1.12
C ALA A 15 -2.10 34.65 -0.67
N ASP A 16 -2.04 33.71 -1.63
CA ASP A 16 -2.04 32.27 -1.29
C ASP A 16 -0.83 31.88 -0.42
N ILE A 17 0.29 32.61 -0.59
CA ILE A 17 1.47 32.57 0.27
C ILE A 17 2.02 34.01 0.41
N GLY A 18 1.92 34.57 1.62
CA GLY A 18 2.57 35.80 2.02
C GLY A 18 4.00 35.54 2.53
N ILE A 19 4.98 36.30 2.04
CA ILE A 19 6.39 36.14 2.40
C ILE A 19 6.93 37.45 2.99
N ALA A 20 7.37 37.44 4.25
CA ALA A 20 7.95 38.61 4.91
C ALA A 20 9.48 38.55 5.01
N MET A 21 10.12 39.72 5.04
CA MET A 21 11.55 39.86 5.35
C MET A 21 11.79 39.64 6.86
N GLY A 22 12.79 38.86 7.22
CA GLY A 22 13.12 38.51 8.60
C GLY A 22 13.95 39.57 9.32
N ILE A 23 14.90 40.20 8.63
CA ILE A 23 15.81 41.20 9.20
C ILE A 23 15.21 42.60 9.06
N ALA A 24 14.90 43.02 7.83
CA ALA A 24 14.37 44.34 7.53
C ALA A 24 12.86 44.48 7.79
N GLY A 25 12.14 43.37 7.87
CA GLY A 25 10.68 43.37 7.99
C GLY A 25 10.17 43.81 9.36
N THR A 26 9.07 44.57 9.34
CA THR A 26 8.29 44.92 10.53
C THR A 26 7.60 43.69 11.13
N GLU A 27 7.39 43.69 12.44
CA GLU A 27 6.70 42.56 13.11
C GLU A 27 5.28 42.36 12.56
N VAL A 28 4.58 43.43 12.19
CA VAL A 28 3.25 43.33 11.56
C VAL A 28 3.32 42.61 10.21
N ALA A 29 4.35 42.85 9.39
CA ALA A 29 4.53 42.14 8.13
C ALA A 29 4.82 40.65 8.36
N LYS A 30 5.66 40.32 9.36
CA LYS A 30 5.97 38.93 9.73
C LYS A 30 4.73 38.18 10.22
N GLU A 31 3.95 38.77 11.14
CA GLU A 31 2.70 38.19 11.64
C GLU A 31 1.63 38.03 10.55
N ALA A 32 1.62 38.90 9.55
CA ALA A 32 0.68 38.81 8.43
C ALA A 32 1.08 37.77 7.36
N SER A 33 2.32 37.26 7.40
CA SER A 33 2.89 36.34 6.40
C SER A 33 2.80 34.87 6.80
N ASP A 34 2.86 33.97 5.81
CA ASP A 34 2.90 32.52 6.01
C ASP A 34 4.34 31.98 6.08
N MET A 35 5.30 32.74 5.54
CA MET A 35 6.72 32.41 5.51
C MET A 35 7.57 33.65 5.78
N VAL A 36 8.62 33.50 6.58
CA VAL A 36 9.57 34.58 6.89
C VAL A 36 10.96 34.20 6.38
N LEU A 37 11.59 35.09 5.61
CA LEU A 37 12.96 34.92 5.12
C LEU A 37 13.94 35.35 6.20
N ALA A 38 14.45 34.40 6.99
CA ALA A 38 15.37 34.69 8.09
C ALA A 38 16.66 35.41 7.66
N ASP A 39 17.04 35.31 6.38
CA ASP A 39 18.26 35.86 5.79
C ASP A 39 18.00 37.03 4.81
N ASP A 40 16.75 37.46 4.63
CA ASP A 40 16.36 38.48 3.66
C ASP A 40 16.80 38.19 2.21
N ASN A 41 17.02 36.92 1.87
CA ASN A 41 17.51 36.52 0.55
C ASN A 41 16.37 35.99 -0.33
N PHE A 42 16.11 36.66 -1.44
CA PHE A 42 15.12 36.21 -2.43
C PHE A 42 15.44 34.81 -3.01
N SER A 43 16.70 34.39 -3.01
CA SER A 43 17.10 33.04 -3.46
C SER A 43 16.47 31.94 -2.60
N THR A 44 16.22 32.22 -1.31
CA THR A 44 15.54 31.32 -0.37
C THR A 44 14.12 31.01 -0.82
N ILE A 45 13.43 31.96 -1.48
CA ILE A 45 12.10 31.71 -2.07
C ILE A 45 12.21 30.66 -3.19
N VAL A 46 13.23 30.75 -4.04
CA VAL A 46 13.42 29.78 -5.14
C VAL A 46 13.71 28.39 -4.59
N ALA A 47 14.52 28.29 -3.54
CA ALA A 47 14.78 27.04 -2.84
C ALA A 47 13.51 26.48 -2.20
N ALA A 48 12.72 27.31 -1.51
CA ALA A 48 11.45 26.92 -0.90
C ALA A 48 10.41 26.44 -1.93
N VAL A 49 10.35 27.08 -3.11
CA VAL A 49 9.49 26.60 -4.21
C VAL A 49 9.95 25.23 -4.72
N GLY A 50 11.26 25.00 -4.83
CA GLY A 50 11.81 23.69 -5.20
C GLY A 50 11.44 22.61 -4.19
N GLU A 51 11.58 22.91 -2.90
CA GLU A 51 11.22 22.02 -1.80
C GLU A 51 9.71 21.74 -1.76
N GLY A 52 8.87 22.77 -1.91
CA GLY A 52 7.42 22.62 -1.94
C GLY A 52 6.93 21.73 -3.09
N ARG A 53 7.57 21.82 -4.26
CA ARG A 53 7.28 20.90 -5.38
C ARG A 53 7.69 19.46 -5.05
N SER A 54 8.82 19.28 -4.37
CA SER A 54 9.31 17.95 -3.94
C SER A 54 8.34 17.31 -2.96
N ILE A 55 7.99 18.03 -1.89
CA ILE A 55 7.03 17.59 -0.87
C ILE A 55 5.70 17.21 -1.51
N TYR A 56 5.20 18.00 -2.46
CA TYR A 56 3.93 17.71 -3.13
C TYR A 56 3.97 16.41 -3.97
N ASN A 57 5.08 16.16 -4.69
CA ASN A 57 5.25 14.93 -5.45
C ASN A 57 5.32 13.70 -4.53
N ASN A 58 6.06 13.81 -3.42
CA ASN A 58 6.15 12.77 -2.41
C ASN A 58 4.78 12.53 -1.74
N MET A 59 4.02 13.61 -1.51
CA MET A 59 2.66 13.54 -0.98
C MET A 59 1.71 12.78 -1.90
N LYS A 60 1.78 13.03 -3.20
CA LYS A 60 1.04 12.23 -4.20
C LYS A 60 1.41 10.76 -4.15
N ALA A 61 2.68 10.42 -4.00
CA ALA A 61 3.14 9.03 -3.97
C ALA A 61 2.53 8.27 -2.77
N PHE A 62 2.65 8.81 -1.56
CA PHE A 62 2.14 8.11 -0.37
C PHE A 62 0.60 8.08 -0.31
N ILE A 63 -0.10 9.16 -0.72
CA ILE A 63 -1.58 9.17 -0.73
C ILE A 63 -2.08 8.06 -1.66
N ARG A 64 -1.45 7.91 -2.83
CA ARG A 64 -1.83 6.89 -3.80
C ARG A 64 -1.51 5.47 -3.31
N TYR A 65 -0.38 5.29 -2.63
CA TYR A 65 -0.05 4.03 -1.96
C TYR A 65 -1.16 3.64 -0.96
N MET A 66 -1.52 4.54 -0.05
CA MET A 66 -2.58 4.27 0.95
C MET A 66 -3.93 3.98 0.30
N ILE A 67 -4.30 4.70 -0.76
CA ILE A 67 -5.57 4.45 -1.48
C ILE A 67 -5.53 3.08 -2.18
N SER A 68 -4.40 2.71 -2.77
CA SER A 68 -4.24 1.40 -3.42
C SER A 68 -4.38 0.24 -2.41
N SER A 69 -3.76 0.36 -1.23
CA SER A 69 -3.87 -0.63 -0.14
C SER A 69 -5.33 -0.84 0.26
N ASN A 70 -6.04 0.26 0.58
CA ASN A 70 -7.45 0.24 0.95
C ASN A 70 -8.36 -0.40 -0.12
N ILE A 71 -8.10 -0.15 -1.42
CA ILE A 71 -8.86 -0.79 -2.51
C ILE A 71 -8.67 -2.32 -2.47
N GLY A 72 -7.45 -2.79 -2.19
CA GLY A 72 -7.14 -4.21 -2.05
C GLY A 72 -7.82 -4.88 -0.86
N GLU A 73 -7.82 -4.22 0.29
CA GLU A 73 -8.52 -4.70 1.49
C GLU A 73 -10.03 -4.81 1.28
N VAL A 74 -10.63 -3.77 0.68
CA VAL A 74 -12.06 -3.77 0.33
C VAL A 74 -12.38 -4.88 -0.67
N ALA A 75 -11.53 -5.08 -1.69
CA ALA A 75 -11.69 -6.18 -2.63
C ALA A 75 -11.60 -7.55 -1.94
N SER A 76 -10.67 -7.73 -0.99
CA SER A 76 -10.55 -8.97 -0.20
C SER A 76 -11.82 -9.26 0.61
N ILE A 77 -12.34 -8.27 1.33
CA ILE A 77 -13.57 -8.42 2.13
C ILE A 77 -14.77 -8.71 1.22
N PHE A 78 -14.90 -7.96 0.13
CA PHE A 78 -15.98 -8.13 -0.83
C PHE A 78 -15.97 -9.52 -1.46
N LEU A 79 -14.80 -10.00 -1.91
CA LEU A 79 -14.64 -11.33 -2.51
C LEU A 79 -14.95 -12.44 -1.51
N THR A 80 -14.47 -12.31 -0.26
CA THR A 80 -14.78 -13.26 0.83
C THR A 80 -16.29 -13.38 1.04
N ALA A 81 -16.99 -12.25 1.16
CA ALA A 81 -18.42 -12.20 1.35
C ALA A 81 -19.20 -12.71 0.12
N ALA A 82 -18.78 -12.34 -1.09
CA ALA A 82 -19.42 -12.75 -2.33
C ALA A 82 -19.31 -14.26 -2.60
N LEU A 83 -18.21 -14.89 -2.17
CA LEU A 83 -18.00 -16.34 -2.29
C LEU A 83 -18.64 -17.13 -1.14
N GLY A 84 -19.16 -16.46 -0.11
CA GLY A 84 -19.82 -17.10 1.03
C GLY A 84 -18.89 -17.91 1.93
N ILE A 85 -17.57 -17.67 1.85
CA ILE A 85 -16.58 -18.37 2.67
C ILE A 85 -16.44 -17.70 4.06
N PRO A 86 -15.84 -18.37 5.06
CA PRO A 86 -15.57 -17.75 6.35
C PRO A 86 -14.67 -16.51 6.21
N GLU A 87 -14.79 -15.56 7.14
CA GLU A 87 -14.00 -14.32 7.11
C GLU A 87 -12.49 -14.60 7.08
N GLY A 88 -11.81 -14.11 6.04
CA GLY A 88 -10.36 -14.31 5.87
C GLY A 88 -9.49 -13.30 6.64
N LEU A 89 -10.04 -12.14 6.98
CA LEU A 89 -9.37 -11.07 7.72
C LEU A 89 -10.36 -10.45 8.70
N ILE A 90 -9.94 -10.25 9.95
CA ILE A 90 -10.77 -9.58 10.96
C ILE A 90 -10.44 -8.07 11.05
N PRO A 91 -11.39 -7.23 11.52
CA PRO A 91 -11.17 -5.78 11.61
C PRO A 91 -9.93 -5.37 12.41
N VAL A 92 -9.60 -6.10 13.48
CA VAL A 92 -8.41 -5.82 14.31
C VAL A 92 -7.12 -5.98 13.52
N GLN A 93 -7.05 -6.96 12.62
CA GLN A 93 -5.89 -7.18 11.76
C GLN A 93 -5.78 -6.05 10.71
N LEU A 94 -6.88 -5.68 10.07
CA LEU A 94 -6.91 -4.59 9.09
C LEU A 94 -6.55 -3.23 9.70
N LEU A 95 -7.00 -2.96 10.93
CA LEU A 95 -6.62 -1.74 11.66
C LEU A 95 -5.12 -1.70 11.93
N TRP A 96 -4.51 -2.83 12.27
CA TRP A 96 -3.07 -2.92 12.46
C TRP A 96 -2.30 -2.72 11.17
N VAL A 97 -2.75 -3.34 10.07
CA VAL A 97 -2.13 -3.17 8.75
C VAL A 97 -2.14 -1.70 8.34
N ASN A 98 -3.31 -1.06 8.33
CA ASN A 98 -3.46 0.32 7.89
C ASN A 98 -2.70 1.34 8.76
N LEU A 99 -2.64 1.12 10.07
CA LEU A 99 -2.04 2.09 10.99
C LEU A 99 -0.53 1.85 11.20
N VAL A 100 -0.15 0.60 11.41
CA VAL A 100 1.19 0.24 11.91
C VAL A 100 2.06 -0.36 10.81
N THR A 101 1.50 -1.20 9.95
CA THR A 101 2.29 -1.85 8.89
C THR A 101 2.52 -0.91 7.70
N ASP A 102 1.47 -0.22 7.25
CA ASP A 102 1.52 0.69 6.09
C ASP A 102 1.97 2.10 6.44
N GLY A 103 1.83 2.51 7.70
CA GLY A 103 2.23 3.84 8.18
C GLY A 103 3.71 4.16 7.96
N PRO A 104 4.65 3.30 8.37
CA PRO A 104 6.08 3.57 8.18
C PRO A 104 6.47 3.69 6.70
N PRO A 105 6.10 2.77 5.78
CA PRO A 105 6.40 2.93 4.36
C PRO A 105 5.75 4.17 3.75
N ALA A 106 4.50 4.48 4.10
CA ALA A 106 3.82 5.70 3.65
C ALA A 106 4.59 6.97 4.08
N THR A 107 5.06 7.01 5.32
CA THR A 107 5.89 8.10 5.83
C THR A 107 7.23 8.16 5.11
N ALA A 108 7.85 7.01 4.86
CA ALA A 108 9.14 6.94 4.18
C ALA A 108 9.09 7.41 2.72
N LEU A 109 7.98 7.21 2.01
CA LEU A 109 7.73 7.78 0.68
C LEU A 109 7.73 9.32 0.69
N GLY A 110 7.45 9.93 1.86
CA GLY A 110 7.61 11.37 2.10
C GLY A 110 9.05 11.87 1.93
N PHE A 111 10.04 10.99 2.07
CA PHE A 111 11.48 11.27 1.96
C PHE A 111 12.08 10.83 0.61
N ASN A 112 11.24 10.61 -0.42
CA ASN A 112 11.74 10.34 -1.76
C ASN A 112 12.58 11.52 -2.29
N PRO A 113 13.68 11.26 -3.00
CA PRO A 113 14.50 12.33 -3.56
C PRO A 113 13.74 13.10 -4.66
N PRO A 114 13.96 14.42 -4.78
CA PRO A 114 13.30 15.23 -5.80
C PRO A 114 13.74 14.84 -7.21
N ASP A 115 12.82 14.97 -8.16
CA ASP A 115 13.12 14.88 -9.59
C ASP A 115 14.19 15.89 -10.00
N LYS A 116 15.20 15.48 -10.78
CA LYS A 116 16.27 16.36 -11.28
C LYS A 116 15.76 17.53 -12.14
N ASP A 117 14.57 17.41 -12.71
CA ASP A 117 13.93 18.39 -13.57
C ASP A 117 12.76 19.13 -12.89
N ILE A 118 12.64 19.05 -11.57
CA ILE A 118 11.51 19.61 -10.81
C ILE A 118 11.31 21.11 -11.02
N MET A 119 12.41 21.86 -11.16
CA MET A 119 12.39 23.31 -11.42
C MET A 119 12.23 23.67 -12.90
N LYS A 120 12.41 22.69 -13.81
CA LYS A 120 12.21 22.88 -15.26
C LYS A 120 10.74 22.71 -15.67
N LYS A 121 9.95 21.99 -14.87
CA LYS A 121 8.51 21.81 -15.09
C LYS A 121 7.77 23.12 -14.80
N PRO A 122 6.72 23.48 -15.57
CA PRO A 122 5.89 24.63 -15.25
C PRO A 122 5.15 24.42 -13.90
N PRO A 123 4.68 25.48 -13.24
CA PRO A 123 3.82 25.35 -12.07
C PRO A 123 2.61 24.47 -12.35
N ARG A 124 2.30 23.56 -11.43
CA ARG A 124 1.10 22.71 -11.49
C ARG A 124 -0.14 23.58 -11.50
N ARG A 125 -1.18 23.16 -12.21
CA ARG A 125 -2.49 23.82 -12.11
C ARG A 125 -3.18 23.42 -10.80
N SER A 126 -3.96 24.33 -10.21
CA SER A 126 -4.68 24.04 -8.96
C SER A 126 -5.72 22.93 -9.13
N ASP A 127 -6.30 22.79 -10.32
CA ASP A 127 -7.32 21.81 -10.71
C ASP A 127 -6.76 20.41 -11.09
N ASP A 128 -5.45 20.21 -11.10
CA ASP A 128 -4.89 18.89 -11.41
C ASP A 128 -5.29 17.86 -10.35
N SER A 129 -6.01 16.82 -10.77
CA SER A 129 -6.45 15.75 -9.88
C SER A 129 -5.27 14.92 -9.35
N LEU A 130 -5.39 14.44 -8.10
CA LEU A 130 -4.38 13.56 -7.49
C LEU A 130 -4.34 12.19 -8.19
N ILE A 131 -5.51 11.68 -8.60
CA ILE A 131 -5.68 10.39 -9.26
C ILE A 131 -6.25 10.63 -10.65
N SER A 132 -5.49 10.25 -11.69
CA SER A 132 -5.99 10.24 -13.07
C SER A 132 -6.76 8.95 -13.35
N PRO A 133 -7.64 8.90 -14.37
CA PRO A 133 -8.36 7.68 -14.71
C PRO A 133 -7.45 6.47 -15.00
N TRP A 134 -6.27 6.71 -15.59
CA TRP A 134 -5.28 5.67 -15.83
C TRP A 134 -4.68 5.12 -14.53
N ILE A 135 -4.34 6.03 -13.60
CA ILE A 135 -3.81 5.67 -12.28
C ILE A 135 -4.87 4.91 -11.47
N LEU A 136 -6.13 5.35 -11.52
CA LEU A 136 -7.25 4.66 -10.90
C LEU A 136 -7.38 3.23 -11.45
N PHE A 137 -7.34 3.07 -12.78
CA PHE A 137 -7.37 1.74 -13.40
C PHE A 137 -6.21 0.86 -12.93
N ARG A 138 -4.99 1.41 -12.85
CA ARG A 138 -3.82 0.69 -12.34
C ARG A 138 -4.02 0.20 -10.90
N TYR A 139 -4.49 1.07 -10.00
CA TYR A 139 -4.75 0.69 -8.61
C TYR A 139 -5.94 -0.25 -8.45
N MET A 140 -6.94 -0.19 -9.33
CA MET A 140 -8.02 -1.20 -9.37
C MET A 140 -7.48 -2.58 -9.75
N VAL A 141 -6.55 -2.67 -10.70
CA VAL A 141 -5.90 -3.95 -11.07
C VAL A 141 -5.05 -4.49 -9.92
N ILE A 142 -4.24 -3.64 -9.29
CA ILE A 142 -3.40 -4.03 -8.14
C ILE A 142 -4.26 -4.44 -6.95
N GLY A 143 -5.28 -3.66 -6.59
CA GLY A 143 -6.20 -3.98 -5.50
C GLY A 143 -7.00 -5.25 -5.77
N SER A 144 -7.42 -5.49 -7.02
CA SER A 144 -8.06 -6.76 -7.40
C SER A 144 -7.11 -7.94 -7.20
N TYR A 145 -5.82 -7.76 -7.54
CA TYR A 145 -4.80 -8.78 -7.28
C TYR A 145 -4.60 -9.04 -5.79
N VAL A 146 -4.49 -7.98 -4.97
CA VAL A 146 -4.41 -8.09 -3.51
C VAL A 146 -5.57 -8.92 -2.97
N GLY A 147 -6.82 -8.55 -3.32
CA GLY A 147 -8.02 -9.26 -2.87
C GLY A 147 -8.09 -10.71 -3.35
N LEU A 148 -7.68 -11.00 -4.58
CA LEU A 148 -7.61 -12.38 -5.10
C LEU A 148 -6.50 -13.19 -4.43
N ALA A 149 -5.37 -12.57 -4.10
CA ALA A 149 -4.24 -13.24 -3.47
C ALA A 149 -4.55 -13.60 -2.00
N THR A 150 -5.14 -12.67 -1.23
CA THR A 150 -5.54 -12.91 0.16
C THR A 150 -6.66 -13.94 0.27
N VAL A 151 -7.70 -13.83 -0.55
CA VAL A 151 -8.80 -14.81 -0.56
C VAL A 151 -8.35 -16.14 -1.18
N GLY A 152 -7.51 -16.09 -2.20
CA GLY A 152 -6.98 -17.25 -2.88
C GLY A 152 -6.15 -18.13 -1.94
N ILE A 153 -5.23 -17.53 -1.16
CA ILE A 153 -4.41 -18.30 -0.21
C ILE A 153 -5.27 -18.94 0.88
N PHE A 154 -6.32 -18.24 1.33
CA PHE A 154 -7.30 -18.78 2.29
C PHE A 154 -7.98 -20.03 1.74
N ILE A 155 -8.50 -19.98 0.50
CA ILE A 155 -9.17 -21.11 -0.15
C ILE A 155 -8.18 -22.25 -0.42
N ILE A 156 -6.95 -21.94 -0.83
CA ILE A 156 -5.91 -22.94 -1.11
C ILE A 156 -5.60 -23.75 0.15
N TRP A 157 -5.45 -23.10 1.31
CA TRP A 157 -5.19 -23.79 2.58
C TRP A 157 -6.29 -24.80 2.92
N TYR A 158 -7.56 -24.50 2.64
CA TYR A 158 -8.68 -25.43 2.90
C TYR A 158 -8.82 -26.55 1.85
N THR A 159 -8.46 -26.29 0.60
CA THR A 159 -8.84 -27.15 -0.54
C THR A 159 -7.70 -27.98 -1.13
N ARG A 160 -6.43 -27.61 -0.87
CA ARG A 160 -5.27 -28.23 -1.51
C ARG A 160 -4.25 -28.68 -0.48
N SER A 161 -3.74 -29.90 -0.66
CA SER A 161 -2.61 -30.42 0.10
C SER A 161 -1.29 -29.75 -0.27
N SER A 162 -1.13 -29.30 -1.52
CA SER A 162 0.07 -28.60 -1.98
C SER A 162 -0.23 -27.54 -3.02
N PHE A 163 0.60 -26.51 -3.07
CA PHE A 163 0.52 -25.44 -4.05
C PHE A 163 1.92 -24.93 -4.41
N LEU A 164 2.18 -24.73 -5.71
CA LEU A 164 3.51 -24.35 -6.24
C LEU A 164 4.67 -25.28 -5.79
N GLY A 165 4.38 -26.57 -5.56
CA GLY A 165 5.38 -27.54 -5.10
C GLY A 165 5.67 -27.49 -3.59
N ILE A 166 4.96 -26.65 -2.85
CA ILE A 166 5.06 -26.53 -1.38
C ILE A 166 3.94 -27.35 -0.76
N ASP A 167 4.29 -28.25 0.16
CA ASP A 167 3.34 -29.06 0.91
C ASP A 167 2.74 -28.25 2.08
N LEU A 168 1.42 -28.12 2.07
CA LEU A 168 0.59 -27.47 3.08
C LEU A 168 -0.03 -28.49 4.05
N SER A 169 0.00 -29.77 3.71
CA SER A 169 -0.61 -30.83 4.51
C SER A 169 0.20 -31.19 5.76
N GLY A 170 1.40 -30.64 5.93
CA GLY A 170 2.27 -30.87 7.09
C GLY A 170 1.63 -30.51 8.43
N ASP A 171 0.65 -29.61 8.44
CA ASP A 171 -0.08 -29.20 9.66
C ASP A 171 -1.13 -30.25 10.09
N GLY A 172 -1.50 -31.20 9.22
CA GLY A 172 -2.53 -32.22 9.50
C GLY A 172 -3.99 -31.74 9.34
N HIS A 173 -4.19 -30.59 8.71
CA HIS A 173 -5.52 -30.01 8.50
C HIS A 173 -6.39 -30.88 7.56
N SER A 174 -7.70 -30.84 7.77
CA SER A 174 -8.66 -31.57 6.94
C SER A 174 -8.97 -30.83 5.65
N LEU A 175 -8.74 -31.48 4.52
CA LEU A 175 -9.08 -30.94 3.21
C LEU A 175 -10.59 -30.96 2.99
N VAL A 176 -11.13 -29.82 2.58
CA VAL A 176 -12.54 -29.64 2.26
C VAL A 176 -12.70 -29.25 0.79
N THR A 177 -13.83 -29.63 0.21
CA THR A 177 -14.17 -29.16 -1.14
C THR A 177 -14.59 -27.69 -1.11
N TYR A 178 -14.41 -26.97 -2.21
CA TYR A 178 -14.87 -25.57 -2.31
C TYR A 178 -16.37 -25.42 -2.01
N SER A 179 -17.20 -26.39 -2.45
CA SER A 179 -18.64 -26.39 -2.18
C SER A 179 -18.96 -26.50 -0.69
N GLN A 180 -18.14 -27.22 0.08
CA GLN A 180 -18.28 -27.26 1.53
C GLN A 180 -17.84 -25.93 2.13
N LEU A 181 -16.70 -25.38 1.69
CA LEU A 181 -16.19 -24.11 2.19
C LEU A 181 -17.16 -22.93 1.97
N SER A 182 -17.84 -22.86 0.81
CA SER A 182 -18.82 -21.80 0.52
C SER A 182 -20.16 -21.98 1.25
N ASN A 183 -20.46 -23.20 1.69
CA ASN A 183 -21.69 -23.54 2.42
C ASN A 183 -21.38 -23.95 3.87
N TRP A 184 -20.30 -23.41 4.44
CA TRP A 184 -19.81 -23.77 5.77
C TRP A 184 -20.87 -23.59 6.87
N GLY A 185 -21.80 -22.64 6.71
CA GLY A 185 -22.93 -22.45 7.64
C GLY A 185 -23.92 -23.62 7.71
N GLN A 186 -23.93 -24.52 6.73
CA GLN A 186 -24.77 -25.72 6.69
C GLN A 186 -24.07 -26.95 7.26
N CYS A 187 -22.86 -26.80 7.82
CA CYS A 187 -22.02 -27.91 8.27
C CYS A 187 -22.75 -28.91 9.21
N GLN A 188 -23.67 -28.45 10.06
CA GLN A 188 -24.45 -29.31 10.96
C GLN A 188 -25.31 -30.36 10.22
N THR A 189 -25.64 -30.11 8.95
CA THR A 189 -26.45 -31.03 8.12
C THR A 189 -25.64 -32.15 7.47
N TRP A 190 -24.30 -32.07 7.49
CA TRP A 190 -23.43 -33.02 6.81
C TRP A 190 -23.19 -34.26 7.67
N GLN A 191 -23.80 -35.38 7.30
CA GLN A 191 -23.78 -36.61 8.12
C GLN A 191 -22.44 -37.37 8.12
N ASN A 192 -21.48 -37.04 7.24
CA ASN A 192 -20.19 -37.73 7.11
C ASN A 192 -18.99 -36.76 7.15
N PHE A 193 -19.12 -35.62 7.82
CA PHE A 193 -18.03 -34.66 7.94
C PHE A 193 -17.30 -34.86 9.27
N SER A 194 -16.09 -35.41 9.20
CA SER A 194 -15.18 -35.55 10.34
C SER A 194 -13.91 -34.73 10.08
N VAL A 195 -13.44 -34.02 11.11
CA VAL A 195 -12.25 -33.17 11.03
C VAL A 195 -11.15 -33.78 11.90
N SER A 196 -9.94 -33.88 11.34
CA SER A 196 -8.72 -34.24 12.06
C SER A 196 -8.20 -33.02 12.85
N PRO A 197 -7.69 -33.24 14.08
CA PRO A 197 -6.91 -32.22 14.77
C PRO A 197 -5.71 -31.79 13.92
N PHE A 198 -5.37 -30.52 13.97
CA PHE A 198 -4.21 -29.98 13.28
C PHE A 198 -3.35 -29.16 14.22
N THR A 199 -2.05 -29.10 13.93
CA THR A 199 -1.09 -28.36 14.74
C THR A 199 -0.65 -27.11 13.99
N ALA A 200 -0.74 -25.96 14.65
CA ALA A 200 -0.21 -24.70 14.15
C ALA A 200 0.73 -24.08 15.20
N GLY A 201 2.04 -24.13 14.90
CA GLY A 201 3.06 -23.70 15.85
C GLY A 201 3.15 -24.63 17.05
N SER A 202 2.96 -24.08 18.25
CA SER A 202 2.94 -24.84 19.51
C SER A 202 1.54 -25.25 19.97
N GLN A 203 0.49 -24.89 19.22
CA GLN A 203 -0.90 -25.18 19.59
C GLN A 203 -1.48 -26.26 18.68
N THR A 204 -2.14 -27.24 19.30
CA THR A 204 -2.94 -28.25 18.60
C THR A 204 -4.41 -27.89 18.78
N PHE A 205 -5.13 -27.84 17.66
CA PHE A 205 -6.55 -27.52 17.62
C PHE A 205 -7.34 -28.82 17.50
N GLU A 206 -8.07 -29.15 18.55
CA GLU A 206 -9.01 -30.27 18.60
C GLU A 206 -10.44 -29.73 18.54
N PHE A 207 -11.33 -30.45 17.86
CA PHE A 207 -12.70 -30.01 17.59
C PHE A 207 -13.69 -31.06 18.06
N ASP A 208 -14.48 -30.72 19.09
CA ASP A 208 -15.61 -31.56 19.53
C ASP A 208 -16.75 -31.51 18.50
N ASN A 209 -17.00 -30.32 17.92
CA ASN A 209 -17.94 -30.11 16.83
C ASN A 209 -17.19 -29.84 15.52
N PRO A 210 -17.39 -30.65 14.45
CA PRO A 210 -16.75 -30.45 13.16
C PRO A 210 -16.93 -29.04 12.56
N CYS A 211 -18.01 -28.33 12.91
CA CYS A 211 -18.28 -26.99 12.39
C CYS A 211 -17.40 -25.91 13.00
N ASP A 212 -16.81 -26.15 14.17
CA ASP A 212 -15.86 -25.24 14.81
C ASP A 212 -14.56 -25.12 13.99
N TYR A 213 -14.29 -26.06 13.09
CA TYR A 213 -13.17 -25.99 12.15
C TYR A 213 -13.24 -24.76 11.23
N PHE A 214 -14.43 -24.30 10.86
CA PHE A 214 -14.61 -23.11 10.01
C PHE A 214 -14.64 -21.80 10.81
N GLN A 215 -14.81 -21.87 12.13
CA GLN A 215 -14.89 -20.68 13.00
C GLN A 215 -13.60 -20.45 13.79
N ILE A 216 -13.08 -21.49 14.43
CA ILE A 216 -11.86 -21.47 15.25
C ILE A 216 -10.67 -21.95 14.41
N GLY A 217 -10.84 -23.01 13.61
CA GLY A 217 -9.77 -23.58 12.79
C GLY A 217 -9.26 -22.67 11.66
N LYS A 218 -10.01 -21.62 11.30
CA LYS A 218 -9.63 -20.66 10.24
C LYS A 218 -8.42 -19.78 10.59
N ILE A 219 -7.99 -19.75 11.85
CA ILE A 219 -6.90 -18.89 12.35
C ILE A 219 -5.63 -19.02 11.48
N LYS A 220 -5.27 -20.24 11.06
CA LYS A 220 -4.11 -20.48 10.21
C LYS A 220 -4.29 -19.89 8.80
N ALA A 221 -5.44 -20.12 8.17
CA ALA A 221 -5.77 -19.53 6.87
C ALA A 221 -5.85 -18.00 6.91
N MET A 222 -6.37 -17.43 8.00
CA MET A 222 -6.38 -15.99 8.24
C MET A 222 -4.96 -15.44 8.38
N THR A 223 -4.09 -16.15 9.09
CA THR A 223 -2.67 -15.77 9.25
C THR A 223 -1.95 -15.75 7.90
N LEU A 224 -2.20 -16.74 7.04
CA LEU A 224 -1.66 -16.76 5.67
C LEU A 224 -2.18 -15.57 4.86
N SER A 225 -3.47 -15.29 4.92
CA SER A 225 -4.11 -14.16 4.23
C SER A 225 -3.53 -12.83 4.67
N LEU A 226 -3.37 -12.62 5.98
CA LEU A 226 -2.76 -11.43 6.56
C LEU A 226 -1.30 -11.28 6.14
N SER A 227 -0.54 -12.38 6.16
CA SER A 227 0.88 -12.35 5.78
C SER A 227 1.07 -12.08 4.28
N VAL A 228 0.17 -12.57 3.43
CA VAL A 228 0.12 -12.22 2.00
C VAL A 228 -0.20 -10.75 1.81
N LEU A 229 -1.21 -10.21 2.52
CA LEU A 229 -1.54 -8.78 2.47
C LEU A 229 -0.33 -7.92 2.83
N VAL A 230 0.29 -8.17 3.98
CA VAL A 230 1.47 -7.43 4.44
C VAL A 230 2.62 -7.53 3.45
N ALA A 231 2.92 -8.73 2.95
CA ALA A 231 4.01 -8.92 1.99
C ALA A 231 3.74 -8.18 0.66
N ILE A 232 2.49 -8.20 0.18
CA ILE A 232 2.10 -7.46 -1.02
C ILE A 232 2.25 -5.96 -0.79
N GLU A 233 1.79 -5.42 0.35
CA GLU A 233 1.92 -3.98 0.62
C GLU A 233 3.37 -3.52 0.70
N MET A 234 4.27 -4.33 1.27
CA MET A 234 5.70 -4.02 1.27
C MET A 234 6.25 -3.95 -0.16
N PHE A 235 5.87 -4.88 -1.03
CA PHE A 235 6.25 -4.83 -2.45
C PHE A 235 5.58 -3.69 -3.21
N ASN A 236 4.34 -3.35 -2.88
CA ASN A 236 3.60 -2.24 -3.46
C ASN A 236 4.20 -0.90 -3.05
N SER A 237 4.77 -0.79 -1.84
CA SER A 237 5.50 0.40 -1.40
C SER A 237 6.75 0.69 -2.25
N LEU A 238 7.44 -0.35 -2.73
CA LEU A 238 8.53 -0.21 -3.70
C LEU A 238 8.01 0.30 -5.04
N ASN A 239 6.86 -0.19 -5.49
CA ASN A 239 6.20 0.31 -6.69
C ASN A 239 5.79 1.78 -6.55
N ALA A 240 5.47 2.24 -5.34
CA ALA A 240 5.13 3.63 -5.07
C ALA A 240 6.33 4.59 -5.08
N LEU A 241 7.59 4.11 -5.16
CA LEU A 241 8.78 4.97 -5.31
C LEU A 241 8.70 5.88 -6.54
N SER A 242 8.05 5.41 -7.60
CA SER A 242 7.85 6.21 -8.81
C SER A 242 6.49 5.95 -9.44
N GLU A 243 5.87 7.03 -9.91
CA GLU A 243 4.61 6.96 -10.64
C GLU A 243 4.77 6.24 -11.99
N ASP A 244 5.76 6.66 -12.79
CA ASP A 244 5.96 6.15 -14.15
C ASP A 244 7.32 5.47 -14.35
N GLY A 245 8.28 5.69 -13.45
CA GLY A 245 9.61 5.09 -13.51
C GLY A 245 9.57 3.60 -13.19
N SER A 246 10.39 2.85 -13.91
CA SER A 246 10.63 1.43 -13.65
C SER A 246 11.46 1.27 -12.38
N LEU A 247 11.24 0.20 -11.60
CA LEU A 247 12.14 -0.16 -10.50
C LEU A 247 13.58 -0.42 -11.00
N VAL A 248 13.75 -0.77 -12.28
CA VAL A 248 15.09 -0.93 -12.87
C VAL A 248 15.78 0.42 -13.06
N SER A 249 15.01 1.46 -13.40
CA SER A 249 15.52 2.82 -13.59
C SER A 249 15.69 3.60 -12.28
N MET A 250 14.83 3.32 -11.30
CA MET A 250 14.90 3.86 -9.94
C MET A 250 14.91 2.70 -8.96
N PRO A 251 16.11 2.21 -8.63
CA PRO A 251 16.24 1.08 -7.73
C PRO A 251 15.74 1.36 -6.30
N PRO A 252 15.37 0.32 -5.54
CA PRO A 252 14.87 0.47 -4.17
C PRO A 252 15.81 1.24 -3.21
N TRP A 253 17.12 1.15 -3.42
CA TRP A 253 18.12 1.82 -2.58
C TRP A 253 18.22 3.33 -2.79
N VAL A 254 17.47 3.91 -3.74
CA VAL A 254 17.38 5.36 -3.94
C VAL A 254 16.77 6.03 -2.70
N ASN A 255 15.85 5.35 -2.00
CA ASN A 255 15.30 5.80 -0.73
C ASN A 255 15.64 4.79 0.38
N PRO A 256 16.75 4.98 1.13
CA PRO A 256 17.11 4.07 2.23
C PRO A 256 16.10 4.11 3.39
N TRP A 257 15.36 5.22 3.57
CA TRP A 257 14.31 5.32 4.58
C TRP A 257 13.15 4.38 4.28
N LEU A 258 12.84 4.16 3.00
CA LEU A 258 11.81 3.19 2.62
C LEU A 258 12.22 1.77 2.97
N LEU A 259 13.47 1.38 2.69
CA LEU A 259 13.98 0.05 3.04
C LEU A 259 14.01 -0.16 4.56
N LEU A 260 14.39 0.87 5.32
CA LEU A 260 14.33 0.83 6.78
C LEU A 260 12.88 0.68 7.26
N ALA A 261 11.95 1.47 6.71
CA ALA A 261 10.54 1.40 7.08
C ALA A 261 9.92 0.04 6.76
N MET A 262 10.20 -0.53 5.58
CA MET A 262 9.78 -1.88 5.22
C MET A 262 10.36 -2.93 6.19
N SER A 263 11.63 -2.79 6.57
CA SER A 263 12.28 -3.71 7.52
C SER A 263 11.62 -3.63 8.90
N VAL A 264 11.27 -2.42 9.34
CA VAL A 264 10.52 -2.20 10.59
C VAL A 264 9.12 -2.80 10.50
N SER A 265 8.38 -2.57 9.41
CA SER A 265 7.04 -3.11 9.19
C SER A 265 7.03 -4.65 9.16
N PHE A 266 7.96 -5.28 8.45
CA PHE A 266 8.13 -6.74 8.51
C PHE A 266 8.55 -7.21 9.90
N GLY A 267 9.45 -6.50 10.57
CA GLY A 267 9.85 -6.82 11.94
C GLY A 267 8.68 -6.79 12.93
N LEU A 268 7.80 -5.80 12.81
CA LEU A 268 6.56 -5.71 13.60
C LEU A 268 5.57 -6.82 13.24
N HIS A 269 5.48 -7.21 11.97
CA HIS A 269 4.67 -8.36 11.55
C HIS A 269 5.18 -9.68 12.14
N PHE A 270 6.50 -9.88 12.16
CA PHE A 270 7.11 -11.02 12.83
C PHE A 270 6.90 -10.99 14.35
N LEU A 271 6.94 -9.80 14.95
CA LEU A 271 6.66 -9.60 16.38
C LEU A 271 5.25 -10.09 16.74
N ILE A 272 4.23 -9.70 15.97
CA ILE A 272 2.85 -10.14 16.26
C ILE A 272 2.66 -11.66 16.04
N LEU A 273 3.38 -12.28 15.11
CA LEU A 273 3.27 -13.71 14.80
C LEU A 273 3.98 -14.60 15.82
N TYR A 274 5.15 -14.21 16.30
CA TYR A 274 6.01 -15.07 17.12
C TYR A 274 5.98 -14.74 18.62
N VAL A 275 5.40 -13.61 19.03
CA VAL A 275 5.16 -13.31 20.45
C VAL A 275 3.77 -13.84 20.84
N PRO A 276 3.67 -14.86 21.72
CA PRO A 276 2.40 -15.55 22.01
C PRO A 276 1.27 -14.62 22.49
N PHE A 277 1.62 -13.61 23.29
CA PHE A 277 0.65 -12.63 23.79
C PHE A 277 0.00 -11.83 22.65
N LEU A 278 0.79 -11.37 21.69
CA LEU A 278 0.27 -10.61 20.55
C LEU A 278 -0.51 -11.53 19.61
N ALA A 279 0.02 -12.73 19.35
CA ALA A 279 -0.63 -13.72 18.50
C ALA A 279 -2.07 -14.06 18.96
N GLN A 280 -2.29 -14.13 20.28
CA GLN A 280 -3.62 -14.33 20.87
C GLN A 280 -4.57 -13.14 20.64
N ILE A 281 -4.08 -11.90 20.79
CA ILE A 281 -4.90 -10.69 20.58
C ILE A 281 -5.36 -10.57 19.13
N PHE A 282 -4.45 -10.88 18.19
CA PHE A 282 -4.74 -10.79 16.76
C PHE A 282 -5.39 -12.03 16.16
N GLY A 283 -5.56 -13.11 16.95
CA GLY A 283 -6.11 -14.38 16.47
C GLY A 283 -5.28 -14.97 15.33
N ILE A 284 -3.96 -15.00 15.49
CA ILE A 284 -3.00 -15.49 14.50
C ILE A 284 -2.06 -16.53 15.10
N VAL A 285 -1.43 -17.31 14.24
CA VAL A 285 -0.50 -18.39 14.61
C VAL A 285 0.82 -18.23 13.85
N PRO A 286 1.95 -18.74 14.39
CA PRO A 286 3.21 -18.65 13.67
C PRO A 286 3.19 -19.47 12.37
N LEU A 287 3.87 -18.95 11.35
CA LEU A 287 4.09 -19.63 10.07
C LEU A 287 5.44 -20.33 10.03
N SER A 288 5.48 -21.47 9.35
CA SER A 288 6.69 -22.20 9.01
C SER A 288 7.44 -21.56 7.83
N LEU A 289 8.67 -21.99 7.58
CA LEU A 289 9.46 -21.48 6.45
C LEU A 289 8.84 -21.79 5.08
N ASN A 290 8.21 -22.96 4.94
CA ASN A 290 7.53 -23.37 3.71
C ASN A 290 6.34 -22.44 3.40
N GLU A 291 5.58 -22.11 4.43
CA GLU A 291 4.43 -21.20 4.34
C GLU A 291 4.87 -19.78 4.05
N TRP A 292 5.98 -19.33 4.62
CA TRP A 292 6.59 -18.05 4.29
C TRP A 292 7.05 -17.98 2.83
N LEU A 293 7.64 -19.06 2.31
CA LEU A 293 8.04 -19.14 0.90
C LEU A 293 6.80 -19.04 0.00
N LEU A 294 5.70 -19.69 0.39
CA LEU A 294 4.42 -19.57 -0.30
C LEU A 294 3.87 -18.14 -0.27
N VAL A 295 3.86 -17.49 0.90
CA VAL A 295 3.45 -16.09 1.08
C VAL A 295 4.24 -15.18 0.14
N LEU A 296 5.57 -15.32 0.11
CA LEU A 296 6.43 -14.51 -0.75
C LEU A 296 6.21 -14.82 -2.24
N ALA A 297 6.01 -16.09 -2.60
CA ALA A 297 5.73 -16.49 -3.98
C ALA A 297 4.40 -15.94 -4.51
N VAL A 298 3.37 -15.86 -3.65
CA VAL A 298 2.08 -15.24 -3.97
C VAL A 298 2.16 -13.72 -3.94
N ALA A 299 3.00 -13.13 -3.09
CA ALA A 299 3.12 -11.67 -3.02
C ALA A 299 3.95 -11.07 -4.17
N PHE A 300 5.05 -11.73 -4.56
CA PHE A 300 6.02 -11.22 -5.52
C PHE A 300 5.46 -10.75 -6.88
N PRO A 301 4.46 -11.42 -7.49
CA PRO A 301 3.93 -11.00 -8.79
C PRO A 301 3.33 -9.60 -8.81
N VAL A 302 2.99 -8.98 -7.67
CA VAL A 302 2.51 -7.59 -7.62
C VAL A 302 3.52 -6.61 -8.22
N ILE A 303 4.83 -6.86 -8.05
CA ILE A 303 5.90 -6.06 -8.63
C ILE A 303 5.86 -6.16 -10.16
N LEU A 304 5.73 -7.38 -10.67
CA LEU A 304 5.69 -7.64 -12.10
C LEU A 304 4.44 -7.02 -12.75
N ILE A 305 3.28 -7.14 -12.08
CA ILE A 305 2.02 -6.56 -12.53
C ILE A 305 2.14 -5.03 -12.66
N ASP A 306 2.63 -4.35 -11.62
CA ASP A 306 2.78 -2.89 -11.67
C ASP A 306 3.85 -2.45 -12.69
N GLU A 307 4.95 -3.19 -12.82
CA GLU A 307 5.99 -2.86 -13.80
C GLU A 307 5.48 -2.97 -15.24
N VAL A 308 4.64 -3.97 -15.54
CA VAL A 308 3.92 -4.09 -16.82
C VAL A 308 2.94 -2.92 -17.01
N LEU A 309 2.17 -2.56 -15.98
CA LEU A 309 1.22 -1.44 -16.06
C LEU A 309 1.95 -0.09 -16.27
N LYS A 310 3.08 0.13 -15.60
CA LYS A 310 3.96 1.28 -15.84
C LYS A 310 4.51 1.30 -17.27
N LEU A 311 4.95 0.15 -17.79
CA LEU A 311 5.43 0.05 -19.17
C LEU A 311 4.33 0.43 -20.19
N ILE A 312 3.10 -0.04 -19.97
CA ILE A 312 1.94 0.30 -20.82
C ILE A 312 1.63 1.81 -20.71
N GLY A 313 1.65 2.36 -19.50
CA GLY A 313 1.43 3.79 -19.24
C GLY A 313 2.46 4.69 -19.94
N ARG A 314 3.73 4.32 -19.87
CA ARG A 314 4.83 5.01 -20.59
C ARG A 314 4.65 4.95 -22.10
N SER A 315 4.33 3.78 -22.64
CA SER A 315 4.18 3.57 -24.09
C SER A 315 3.01 4.36 -24.66
N THR A 316 1.86 4.35 -23.98
CA THR A 316 0.66 5.09 -24.39
C THR A 316 0.82 6.62 -24.25
N SER A 317 1.53 7.08 -23.21
CA SER A 317 1.83 8.51 -23.01
C SER A 317 2.89 9.04 -23.98
N GLY A 318 3.91 8.23 -24.31
CA GLY A 318 4.89 8.52 -25.36
C GLY A 318 4.25 8.65 -26.74
N ILE A 319 3.23 7.83 -27.03
CA ILE A 319 2.45 7.92 -28.28
C ILE A 319 1.59 9.19 -28.30
N ARG A 320 0.92 9.56 -27.19
CA ARG A 320 0.13 10.80 -27.09
C ARG A 320 0.97 12.05 -27.25
N THR A 321 2.14 12.11 -26.62
CA THR A 321 3.05 13.26 -26.75
C THR A 321 3.66 13.36 -28.15
N SER A 322 4.01 12.24 -28.79
CA SER A 322 4.43 12.19 -30.20
C SER A 322 3.33 12.69 -31.15
N SER A 323 2.09 12.23 -30.96
CA SER A 323 0.93 12.65 -31.77
C SER A 323 0.58 14.13 -31.59
N ALA A 324 0.57 14.64 -30.35
CA ALA A 324 0.34 16.05 -30.05
C ALA A 324 1.42 16.97 -30.66
N ARG A 325 2.68 16.55 -30.64
CA ARG A 325 3.82 17.28 -31.23
C ARG A 325 3.78 17.27 -32.76
N ARG A 326 3.20 16.23 -33.37
CA ARG A 326 2.97 16.14 -34.83
C ARG A 326 1.80 17.03 -35.26
N SER A 327 0.73 17.07 -34.48
CA SER A 327 -0.42 17.96 -34.69
C SER A 327 -0.07 19.44 -34.52
N SER A 328 0.79 19.79 -33.55
CA SER A 328 1.23 21.18 -33.37
C SER A 328 2.15 21.66 -34.50
N LYS A 329 2.98 20.76 -35.07
CA LYS A 329 3.79 21.07 -36.27
C LYS A 329 2.92 21.30 -37.50
N GLN A 330 1.87 20.51 -37.71
CA GLN A 330 0.94 20.69 -38.84
C GLN A 330 0.06 21.94 -38.76
N LYS A 331 -0.11 22.55 -37.57
CA LYS A 331 -0.82 23.84 -37.41
C LYS A 331 0.09 25.06 -37.53
N ALA A 332 1.41 24.85 -37.58
CA ALA A 332 2.42 25.90 -37.66
C ALA A 332 3.03 26.05 -39.07
N GLU A 333 2.65 25.16 -40.01
CA GLU A 333 2.85 25.28 -41.46
C GLU A 333 1.55 25.75 -42.11
#